data_AF-A0A6G3SUA3-F1
#
_entry.id   AF-A0A6G3SUA3-F1
#
_cell.length_a   1.000
_cell.length_b   1.000
_cell.length_c   1.000
_cell.angle_alpha   90.00
_cell.angle_beta   90.00
_cell.angle_gamma   90.00
#
_symmetry.space_group_name_H-M   'P 1'
#
loop_
_entity.id
_entity.type
_entity.pdbx_description
1 polymer ?
#
loop_
_entity_poly.entity_id
_entity_poly.type
_entity_poly.pdbx_seq_one_letter_code
_entity_poly.pdbx_strand_id
1 'polypeptide(L)'
;MGADTAGRGVIRRAVAGQRRDVAVGSLLGACHQIGEALVPVLIGLIVDRAVVRPDGGALAIWLVVLAVVYTLLSFGFRFGARAGERAAEQAAHRLRLDVVRRVL
;
A
#
# COMPACT_ATOMS: atom_id res chain seq x y z
N MET A 1 -30.52 17.53 5.96
CA MET A 1 -29.80 17.26 4.69
C MET A 1 -28.54 18.13 4.46
N GLY A 2 -28.11 19.01 5.39
CA GLY A 2 -26.95 19.91 5.18
C GLY A 2 -25.61 19.41 5.75
N ALA A 3 -25.62 18.61 6.81
CA ALA A 3 -24.41 18.12 7.48
C ALA A 3 -23.65 17.07 6.65
N ASP A 4 -24.36 16.17 5.97
CA ASP A 4 -23.75 15.09 5.16
C ASP A 4 -23.00 15.61 3.93
N THR A 5 -23.45 16.77 3.41
CA THR A 5 -22.82 17.46 2.26
C THR A 5 -21.60 18.24 2.72
N ALA A 6 -21.66 18.86 3.91
CA ALA A 6 -20.52 19.51 4.53
C ALA A 6 -19.42 18.49 4.90
N GLY A 7 -19.79 17.36 5.52
CA GLY A 7 -18.86 16.29 5.88
C GLY A 7 -18.16 15.68 4.66
N ARG A 8 -18.91 15.34 3.60
CA ARG A 8 -18.33 14.90 2.32
C ARG A 8 -17.41 15.96 1.71
N GLY A 9 -17.76 17.24 1.81
CA GLY A 9 -16.93 18.35 1.33
C GLY A 9 -15.61 18.51 2.09
N VAL A 10 -15.58 18.17 3.38
CA VAL A 10 -14.36 18.15 4.21
C VAL A 10 -13.48 16.97 3.82
N ILE A 11 -14.03 15.75 3.75
CA ILE A 11 -13.25 14.56 3.36
C ILE A 11 -12.70 14.71 1.94
N ARG A 12 -13.51 15.18 0.98
CA ARG A 12 -13.05 15.38 -0.40
C ARG A 12 -11.90 16.37 -0.48
N ARG A 13 -11.92 17.45 0.31
CA ARG A 13 -10.82 18.42 0.37
C ARG A 13 -9.58 17.88 1.08
N ALA A 14 -9.76 17.12 2.16
CA ALA A 14 -8.65 16.47 2.86
C ALA A 14 -7.91 15.50 1.92
N VAL A 15 -8.65 14.64 1.21
CA VAL A 15 -8.09 13.70 0.22
C VAL A 15 -7.53 14.44 -1.00
N ALA A 16 -8.23 15.43 -1.54
CA ALA A 16 -7.76 16.23 -2.66
C ALA A 16 -6.52 17.09 -2.32
N GLY A 17 -6.34 17.43 -1.05
CA GLY A 17 -5.17 18.14 -0.55
C GLY A 17 -3.93 17.28 -0.44
N GLN A 18 -4.07 15.94 -0.43
CA GLN A 18 -2.98 14.95 -0.28
C GLN A 18 -2.99 13.85 -1.34
N ARG A 19 -3.44 14.18 -2.56
CA ARG A 19 -3.64 13.20 -3.64
C ARG A 19 -2.40 12.40 -3.98
N ARG A 20 -1.21 13.01 -3.90
CA ARG A 20 0.06 12.32 -4.18
C ARG A 20 0.31 11.21 -3.16
N ASP A 21 0.22 11.51 -1.87
CA ASP A 21 0.48 10.54 -0.82
C ASP A 21 -0.62 9.49 -0.74
N VAL A 22 -1.88 9.88 -1.00
CA VAL A 22 -3.00 8.94 -1.14
C VAL A 22 -2.79 8.00 -2.32
N ALA A 23 -2.41 8.51 -3.50
CA ALA A 23 -2.16 7.68 -4.67
C ALA A 23 -0.99 6.73 -4.46
N VAL A 24 0.11 7.20 -3.85
CA VAL A 24 1.27 6.37 -3.50
C VAL A 24 0.87 5.30 -2.48
N GLY A 25 0.14 5.66 -1.41
CA GLY A 25 -0.35 4.71 -0.42
C GLY A 25 -1.28 3.66 -1.03
N SER A 26 -2.23 4.06 -1.88
CA SER A 26 -3.15 3.14 -2.57
C SER A 26 -2.43 2.21 -3.54
N LEU A 27 -1.49 2.72 -4.34
CA LEU A 27 -0.72 1.90 -5.28
C LEU A 27 0.12 0.87 -4.53
N LEU A 28 0.82 1.29 -3.48
CA LEU A 28 1.66 0.40 -2.68
C LEU A 28 0.84 -0.64 -1.91
N GLY A 29 -0.33 -0.24 -1.39
CA GLY A 29 -1.30 -1.16 -0.78
C GLY A 29 -1.84 -2.18 -1.78
N ALA A 30 -2.18 -1.76 -3.00
CA ALA A 30 -2.62 -2.67 -4.07
C ALA A 30 -1.52 -3.65 -4.47
N CYS A 31 -0.27 -3.18 -4.63
CA CYS A 31 0.88 -4.05 -4.91
C CYS A 31 1.08 -5.09 -3.80
N HIS A 32 0.88 -4.72 -2.53
CA HIS A 32 0.98 -5.64 -1.41
C HIS A 32 -0.10 -6.73 -1.48
N GLN A 33 -1.36 -6.36 -1.71
CA GLN A 33 -2.46 -7.32 -1.85
C GLN A 33 -2.28 -8.26 -3.05
N ILE A 34 -1.81 -7.74 -4.18
CA ILE A 34 -1.45 -8.56 -5.35
C ILE A 34 -0.34 -9.55 -4.98
N GLY A 35 0.64 -9.09 -4.21
CA GLY A 35 1.70 -9.93 -3.67
C GLY A 35 1.16 -11.11 -2.86
N GLU A 36 0.30 -10.84 -1.88
CA GLU A 36 -0.34 -11.88 -1.06
C GLU A 36 -1.14 -12.86 -1.92
N ALA A 37 -1.88 -12.37 -2.92
CA ALA A 37 -2.64 -13.20 -3.84
C ALA A 37 -1.77 -14.08 -4.75
N LEU A 38 -0.52 -13.66 -5.04
CA LEU A 38 0.43 -14.41 -5.85
C LEU A 38 1.25 -15.43 -5.05
N VAL A 39 1.31 -15.32 -3.72
CA VAL A 39 2.04 -16.29 -2.87
C VAL A 39 1.60 -17.74 -3.13
N PRO A 40 0.30 -18.09 -3.16
CA PRO A 40 -0.13 -19.47 -3.43
C PRO A 40 0.29 -19.97 -4.83
N VAL A 41 0.26 -19.09 -5.83
CA VAL A 41 0.68 -19.42 -7.21
C VAL A 41 2.17 -19.71 -7.27
N LEU A 42 2.99 -18.87 -6.62
CA LEU A 42 4.42 -19.08 -6.50
C LEU A 42 4.74 -20.40 -5.78
N ILE A 43 4.09 -20.67 -4.65
CA ILE A 43 4.26 -21.93 -3.92
C ILE A 43 3.94 -23.12 -4.83
N GLY A 44 2.82 -23.08 -5.57
CA GLY A 44 2.45 -24.13 -6.52
C GLY A 44 3.51 -24.36 -7.61
N LEU A 45 4.06 -23.29 -8.18
CA LEU A 45 5.11 -23.40 -9.20
C LEU A 45 6.41 -23.97 -8.65
N ILE A 46 6.82 -23.58 -7.44
CA ILE A 46 8.02 -24.09 -6.78
C ILE A 46 7.88 -25.59 -6.53
N VAL A 47 6.72 -26.04 -6.06
CA VAL A 47 6.45 -27.46 -5.82
C VAL A 47 6.54 -28.25 -7.14
N ASP A 48 5.86 -27.81 -8.20
CA ASP A 48 5.86 -28.52 -9.49
C ASP A 48 7.24 -28.53 -10.19
N ARG A 49 8.01 -27.45 -10.06
CA ARG A 49 9.29 -27.27 -10.77
C ARG A 49 10.49 -27.80 -10.02
N ALA A 50 10.49 -27.77 -8.69
CA ALA A 50 11.69 -28.05 -7.90
C ALA A 50 11.53 -29.18 -6.88
N VAL A 51 10.30 -29.48 -6.42
CA VAL A 51 10.07 -30.54 -5.43
C VAL A 51 9.68 -31.85 -6.10
N VAL A 52 8.75 -31.81 -7.06
CA VAL A 52 8.31 -33.01 -7.80
C VAL A 52 9.40 -33.52 -8.74
N ARG A 53 10.18 -32.61 -9.32
CA ARG A 53 11.37 -32.90 -10.14
C ARG A 53 12.58 -32.24 -9.48
N PRO A 54 13.37 -32.97 -8.67
CA PRO A 54 14.47 -32.39 -7.94
C PRO A 54 15.56 -31.89 -8.89
N ASP A 55 15.61 -30.57 -9.06
CA ASP A 55 16.63 -29.82 -9.78
C ASP A 55 17.11 -28.67 -8.88
N GLY A 56 18.35 -28.79 -8.38
CA GLY A 56 18.93 -27.80 -7.47
C GLY A 56 19.15 -26.43 -8.11
N GLY A 57 19.36 -26.36 -9.42
CA GLY A 57 19.47 -25.11 -10.16
C GLY A 57 18.12 -24.40 -10.25
N ALA A 58 17.06 -25.16 -10.59
CA ALA A 58 15.70 -24.65 -10.58
C ALA A 58 15.29 -24.17 -9.18
N LEU A 59 15.63 -24.92 -8.13
CA LEU A 59 15.36 -24.53 -6.74
C LEU A 59 16.02 -23.19 -6.38
N ALA A 60 17.30 -23.01 -6.72
CA ALA A 60 18.04 -21.78 -6.43
C ALA A 60 17.42 -20.56 -7.14
N ILE A 61 17.03 -20.70 -8.42
CA ILE A 61 16.34 -19.64 -9.17
C ILE A 61 15.02 -19.28 -8.48
N TRP A 62 14.22 -20.27 -8.08
CA TRP A 62 12.96 -20.04 -7.40
C TRP A 62 13.11 -19.38 -6.03
N LEU A 63 14.15 -19.72 -5.28
CA LEU A 63 14.47 -19.03 -4.02
C LEU A 63 14.84 -17.56 -4.25
N VAL A 64 15.61 -17.27 -5.31
CA VAL A 64 15.95 -15.88 -5.67
C VAL A 64 14.69 -15.11 -6.08
N VAL A 65 13.82 -15.70 -6.91
CA VAL A 65 12.53 -15.09 -7.29
C VAL A 65 11.69 -14.79 -6.05
N LEU A 66 11.59 -15.73 -5.11
CA LEU A 66 10.85 -15.54 -3.87
C LEU A 66 11.45 -14.42 -3.00
N ALA A 67 12.78 -14.36 -2.89
CA ALA A 67 13.48 -13.31 -2.16
C ALA A 67 13.23 -11.92 -2.78
N VAL A 68 13.25 -11.81 -4.11
CA VAL A 68 12.95 -10.58 -4.83
C VAL A 68 11.50 -10.14 -4.58
N VAL A 69 10.54 -11.06 -4.66
CA VAL A 69 9.11 -10.80 -4.38
C VAL A 69 8.93 -10.28 -2.95
N TYR A 70 9.45 -10.99 -1.95
CA TYR A 70 9.35 -10.55 -0.55
C TYR A 70 10.01 -9.20 -0.29
N THR A 71 11.12 -8.92 -0.97
CA THR A 71 11.82 -7.64 -0.87
C THR A 71 10.96 -6.51 -1.44
N LEU A 72 10.41 -6.68 -2.63
CA LEU A 72 9.47 -5.73 -3.26
C LEU A 72 8.25 -5.48 -2.40
N LEU A 73 7.63 -6.52 -1.84
CA LEU A 73 6.50 -6.40 -0.91
C LEU A 73 6.89 -5.62 0.35
N SER A 74 8.02 -5.96 0.95
CA SER A 74 8.49 -5.35 2.20
C SER A 74 8.79 -3.86 2.03
N PHE A 75 9.51 -3.49 0.96
CA PHE A 75 9.77 -2.10 0.64
C PHE A 75 8.49 -1.37 0.23
N GLY A 76 7.64 -2.00 -0.57
CA GLY A 76 6.34 -1.45 -0.98
C GLY A 76 5.46 -1.10 0.21
N PHE A 77 5.28 -2.03 1.15
CA PHE A 77 4.55 -1.81 2.40
C PHE A 77 5.16 -0.66 3.20
N ARG A 78 6.49 -0.65 3.38
CA ARG A 78 7.16 0.37 4.21
C ARG A 78 7.03 1.78 3.63
N PHE A 79 7.16 1.93 2.32
CA PHE A 79 6.97 3.23 1.66
C PHE A 79 5.49 3.64 1.65
N GLY A 80 4.57 2.68 1.51
CA GLY A 80 3.13 2.91 1.52
C GLY A 80 2.64 3.40 2.87
N ALA A 81 3.03 2.71 3.94
CA ALA A 81 2.72 3.09 5.32
C ALA A 81 3.22 4.51 5.63
N ARG A 82 4.46 4.83 5.25
CA ARG A 82 5.04 6.17 5.45
C ARG A 82 4.29 7.27 4.69
N ALA A 83 3.91 7.01 3.44
CA ALA A 83 3.13 7.99 2.67
C ALA A 83 1.74 8.18 3.29
N GLY A 84 1.09 7.09 3.71
CA GLY A 84 -0.21 7.13 4.38
C GLY A 84 -0.20 7.93 5.68
N GLU A 85 0.77 7.69 6.56
CA GLU A 85 0.89 8.45 7.82
C GLU A 85 1.14 9.93 7.57
N ARG A 86 2.05 10.28 6.65
CA ARG A 86 2.30 11.68 6.27
C ARG A 86 1.04 12.37 5.76
N ALA A 87 0.27 11.70 4.90
CA ALA A 87 -0.99 12.23 4.39
C ALA A 87 -1.97 12.52 5.53
N ALA A 88 -2.11 11.57 6.46
CA ALA A 88 -3.01 11.67 7.60
C ALA A 88 -2.63 12.82 8.54
N GLU A 89 -1.36 12.93 8.91
CA GLU A 89 -0.86 14.00 9.77
C GLU A 89 -1.05 15.38 9.14
N GLN A 90 -0.70 15.54 7.86
CA GLN A 90 -0.85 16.83 7.18
C GLN A 90 -2.33 17.20 6.98
N ALA A 91 -3.20 16.23 6.67
CA ALA A 91 -4.63 16.47 6.58
C ALA A 91 -5.21 16.89 7.93
N ALA A 92 -4.81 16.23 9.02
CA ALA A 92 -5.22 16.58 10.38
C ALA A 92 -4.73 17.98 10.78
N HIS A 93 -3.48 18.31 10.45
CA HIS A 93 -2.91 19.63 10.74
C HIS A 93 -3.66 20.74 10.01
N ARG A 94 -3.93 20.57 8.70
CA ARG A 94 -4.73 21.54 7.92
C ARG A 94 -6.14 21.69 8.49
N LEU A 95 -6.79 20.58 8.86
CA LEU A 95 -8.13 20.62 9.44
C LEU A 95 -8.16 21.40 10.76
N ARG A 96 -7.16 21.21 11.63
CA ARG A 96 -7.04 21.98 12.88
C ARG A 96 -6.89 23.48 12.61
N LEU A 97 -6.06 23.87 11.65
CA LEU A 97 -5.87 25.29 11.29
C LEU A 97 -7.16 25.90 10.71
N ASP A 98 -7.89 25.17 9.87
CA ASP A 98 -9.16 25.62 9.30
C ASP A 98 -10.25 25.80 10.37
N VAL A 99 -10.28 24.92 11.38
CA VAL A 99 -11.19 25.06 12.53
C VAL A 99 -10.81 26.26 13.38
N VAL A 100 -9.53 26.44 13.72
CA VAL A 100 -9.06 27.60 14.50
C VAL A 100 -9.41 28.92 13.81
N ARG A 101 -9.20 29.03 12.49
CA ARG A 101 -9.58 30.22 11.70
C ARG A 101 -11.08 30.48 11.59
N ARG A 102 -11.91 29.47 11.84
CA ARG A 102 -13.38 29.62 11.84
C ARG A 102 -13.93 30.05 13.19
N VAL A 103 -13.20 29.78 14.27
CA VAL A 103 -13.62 30.07 15.65
C VAL A 103 -13.11 31.44 16.12
N LEU A 104 -11.93 31.86 15.64
CA LEU A 104 -11.43 33.23 15.76
C LEU A 104 -12.11 34.15 14.74
#